data_AF-A0A7V9LZT0-F1
#
_entry.id   AF-A0A7V9LZT0-F1
#
_cell.length_a   1.000
_cell.length_b   1.000
_cell.length_c   1.000
_cell.angle_alpha   90.00
_cell.angle_beta   90.00
_cell.angle_gamma   90.00
#
_symmetry.space_group_name_H-M   'P 1'
#
loop_
_entity.id
_entity.type
_entity.pdbx_description
1 polymer ?
#
loop_
_entity_poly.entity_id
_entity_poly.type
_entity_poly.pdbx_seq_one_letter_code
_entity_poly.pdbx_strand_id
1 'polypeptide(L)'
;KENCLTELFNRCKDLSRNNQLHTENLVRHIYKAFTVEEISKKIAQLITPPEINVPVNVIYQTIEDLHASCPTNLGDWYFTGNYPTPGGNRVVNKAFMNYMEGKNHRGY
;
A
#
# COMPACT_ATOMS: atom_id res chain seq x y z
N LYS A 1 -8.11 15.03 -4.55
CA LYS A 1 -7.51 13.69 -4.31
C LYS A 1 -8.37 12.55 -4.90
N GLU A 2 -9.71 12.63 -4.87
CA GLU A 2 -10.60 11.61 -5.46
C GLU A 2 -10.34 11.30 -6.93
N ASN A 3 -10.04 12.31 -7.77
CA ASN A 3 -9.72 12.09 -9.19
C ASN A 3 -8.54 11.11 -9.39
N CYS A 4 -7.53 11.13 -8.52
CA CYS A 4 -6.38 10.25 -8.61
C CYS A 4 -6.73 8.78 -8.30
N LEU A 5 -7.58 8.54 -7.30
CA LEU A 5 -8.02 7.18 -6.97
C LEU A 5 -8.92 6.60 -8.07
N THR A 6 -9.82 7.41 -8.63
CA THR A 6 -10.69 6.98 -9.74
C THR A 6 -9.87 6.68 -11.00
N GLU A 7 -8.85 7.49 -11.31
CA GLU A 7 -7.93 7.24 -12.42
C GLU A 7 -7.19 5.91 -12.25
N LEU A 8 -6.57 5.69 -11.08
CA LEU A 8 -5.88 4.43 -10.78
C LEU A 8 -6.82 3.24 -10.82
N PHE A 9 -8.07 3.40 -10.35
CA PHE A 9 -9.08 2.36 -10.39
C PHE A 9 -9.47 2.00 -11.83
N ASN A 10 -9.64 2.99 -12.71
CA ASN A 10 -9.91 2.74 -14.12
C ASN A 10 -8.74 2.02 -14.79
N ARG A 11 -7.50 2.43 -14.50
CA ARG A 11 -6.30 1.75 -15.00
C ARG A 11 -6.19 0.31 -14.49
N CYS A 12 -6.50 0.05 -13.22
CA CYS A 12 -6.60 -1.32 -12.68
C CYS A 12 -7.64 -2.15 -13.44
N LYS A 13 -8.82 -1.59 -13.74
CA LYS A 13 -9.85 -2.29 -14.50
C LYS A 13 -9.37 -2.66 -15.91
N ASP A 14 -8.65 -1.78 -16.59
CA ASP A 14 -8.10 -2.06 -17.91
C ASP A 14 -7.02 -3.14 -17.87
N LEU A 15 -6.09 -3.06 -16.92
CA LEU A 15 -5.11 -4.13 -16.68
C LEU A 15 -5.79 -5.45 -16.33
N SER A 16 -6.87 -5.43 -15.56
CA SER A 16 -7.64 -6.63 -15.23
C SER A 16 -8.30 -7.27 -16.44
N ARG A 17 -8.90 -6.48 -17.33
CA ARG A 17 -9.54 -6.97 -18.56
C ARG A 17 -8.54 -7.64 -19.50
N ASN A 18 -7.31 -7.13 -19.53
CA ASN A 18 -6.23 -7.65 -20.37
C ASN A 18 -5.40 -8.75 -19.68
N ASN A 19 -5.78 -9.21 -18.48
CA ASN A 19 -5.03 -10.18 -17.67
C ASN A 19 -3.59 -9.73 -17.32
N GLN A 20 -3.39 -8.42 -17.15
CA GLN A 20 -2.12 -7.74 -16.91
C GLN A 20 -1.99 -7.13 -15.51
N LEU A 21 -2.88 -7.44 -14.57
CA LEU A 21 -2.79 -6.90 -13.18
C LEU A 21 -1.46 -7.17 -12.47
N HIS A 22 -0.68 -8.14 -12.95
CA HIS A 22 0.61 -8.53 -12.38
C HIS A 22 1.78 -7.68 -12.90
N THR A 23 1.60 -6.90 -13.97
CA THR A 23 2.72 -6.23 -14.67
C THR A 23 3.17 -4.94 -13.98
N GLU A 24 2.28 -4.30 -13.21
CA GLU A 24 2.54 -3.01 -12.57
C GLU A 24 1.84 -2.93 -11.22
N ASN A 25 2.50 -2.32 -10.23
CA ASN A 25 1.89 -2.03 -8.93
C ASN A 25 1.32 -0.60 -8.92
N LEU A 26 0.04 -0.46 -9.22
CA LEU A 26 -0.62 0.85 -9.28
C LEU A 26 -0.84 1.44 -7.89
N VAL A 27 -0.89 0.61 -6.84
CA VAL A 27 -1.06 1.04 -5.45
C VAL A 27 0.10 1.93 -4.99
N ARG A 28 1.32 1.74 -5.50
CA ARG A 28 2.47 2.61 -5.19
C ARG A 28 2.19 4.10 -5.49
N HIS A 29 1.34 4.40 -6.47
CA HIS A 29 0.97 5.78 -6.79
C HIS A 29 0.16 6.46 -5.68
N ILE A 30 -0.60 5.68 -4.90
CA ILE A 30 -1.35 6.18 -3.75
C ILE A 30 -0.37 6.58 -2.64
N TYR A 31 0.64 5.75 -2.39
CA TYR A 31 1.65 5.97 -1.34
C TYR A 31 2.53 7.19 -1.63
N LYS A 32 2.83 7.49 -2.90
CA LYS A 32 3.62 8.68 -3.30
C LYS A 32 3.04 10.02 -2.82
N ALA A 33 1.75 10.06 -2.46
CA ALA A 33 1.11 11.26 -1.94
C ALA A 33 1.40 11.52 -0.45
N PHE A 34 2.17 10.63 0.20
CA PHE A 34 2.48 10.68 1.62
C PHE A 34 3.97 10.47 1.85
N THR A 35 4.48 11.12 2.88
CA THR A 35 5.81 10.87 3.44
C THR A 35 5.80 9.63 4.34
N VAL A 36 6.97 9.06 4.60
CA VAL A 36 7.10 7.91 5.51
C VAL A 36 6.62 8.32 6.90
N GLU A 37 6.92 9.53 7.34
CA GLU A 37 6.52 10.08 8.64
C GLU A 37 5.00 10.21 8.77
N GLU A 38 4.30 10.66 7.72
CA GLU A 38 2.84 10.73 7.70
C GLU A 38 2.20 9.34 7.81
N ILE A 39 2.77 8.36 7.10
CA ILE A 39 2.33 6.96 7.15
C ILE A 39 2.56 6.40 8.54
N SER A 40 3.75 6.55 9.11
CA SER A 40 4.08 6.09 10.46
C SER A 40 3.17 6.70 11.52
N LYS A 41 2.90 8.00 11.43
CA LYS A 41 1.95 8.69 12.32
C LYS A 41 0.54 8.14 12.16
N LYS A 42 0.11 7.84 10.94
CA LYS A 42 -1.21 7.25 10.69
C LYS A 42 -1.31 5.83 11.25
N ILE A 43 -0.26 5.03 11.13
CA ILE A 43 -0.21 3.69 11.73
C ILE A 43 -0.30 3.79 13.25
N ALA A 44 0.49 4.67 13.88
CA ALA A 44 0.42 4.92 15.32
C ALA A 44 -1.01 5.29 15.76
N GLN A 45 -1.68 6.17 15.02
CA GLN A 45 -3.08 6.53 15.26
C GLN A 45 -4.03 5.32 15.15
N LEU A 46 -3.85 4.45 14.15
CA LEU A 46 -4.74 3.31 13.90
C LEU A 46 -4.60 2.21 14.95
N ILE A 47 -3.41 2.01 15.51
CA ILE A 47 -3.16 0.97 16.52
C ILE A 47 -3.34 1.46 17.96
N THR A 48 -3.41 2.79 18.18
CA THR A 48 -3.58 3.37 19.51
C THR A 48 -5.05 3.28 19.90
N PRO A 49 -5.39 2.57 20.99
CA PRO A 49 -6.75 2.52 21.49
C PRO A 49 -7.25 3.92 21.95
N PRO A 50 -8.55 4.22 21.81
CA PRO A 50 -9.11 5.53 22.12
C PRO A 50 -8.96 5.93 23.60
N GLU A 51 -8.81 4.98 24.52
CA GLU A 51 -8.59 5.20 25.95
C GLU A 51 -7.17 5.72 26.28
N ILE A 52 -6.22 5.59 25.36
CA ILE A 52 -4.85 6.05 25.55
C ILE A 52 -4.75 7.53 25.16
N ASN A 53 -4.58 8.39 26.17
CA ASN A 53 -4.52 9.85 26.01
C ASN A 53 -3.10 10.41 25.91
N VAL A 54 -2.08 9.54 25.91
CA VAL A 54 -0.67 9.95 25.74
C VAL A 54 -0.25 9.81 24.28
N PRO A 55 0.60 10.71 23.74
CA PRO A 55 1.11 10.56 22.38
C PRO A 55 1.88 9.26 22.20
N VAL A 56 1.41 8.42 21.28
CA VAL A 56 2.10 7.17 20.88
C VAL A 56 2.77 7.40 19.54
N ASN A 57 4.05 7.04 19.45
CA ASN A 57 4.81 7.01 18.20
C ASN A 57 5.31 5.59 17.95
N VAL A 58 5.27 5.15 16.69
CA VAL A 58 5.91 3.90 16.27
C VAL A 58 7.20 4.26 15.55
N ILE A 59 8.31 3.71 16.04
CA ILE A 59 9.64 3.92 15.46
C ILE A 59 9.94 2.76 14.53
N TYR A 60 10.26 3.08 13.28
CA TYR A 60 10.66 2.13 12.25
C TYR A 60 12.14 2.33 11.89
N GLN A 61 12.77 1.30 11.35
CA GLN A 61 14.04 1.46 10.63
C GLN A 61 13.80 2.32 9.38
N THR A 62 14.86 2.99 8.90
CA THR A 62 14.82 3.63 7.58
C THR A 62 14.58 2.57 6.50
N ILE A 63 14.07 2.99 5.32
CA ILE A 63 13.84 2.05 4.21
C ILE A 63 15.19 1.48 3.73
N GLU A 64 16.22 2.30 3.77
CA GLU A 64 17.60 1.95 3.45
C GLU A 64 18.12 0.85 4.39
N ASP A 65 17.98 1.04 5.71
CA ASP A 65 18.42 0.07 6.71
C ASP A 65 17.59 -1.23 6.65
N LEU A 66 16.30 -1.13 6.33
CA LEU A 66 15.42 -2.28 6.12
C LEU A 66 15.95 -3.15 4.96
N HIS A 67 16.25 -2.53 3.81
CA HIS A 67 16.78 -3.25 2.66
C HIS A 67 18.20 -3.78 2.91
N ALA A 68 19.04 -3.04 3.64
CA ALA A 68 20.37 -3.50 4.04
C ALA A 68 20.30 -4.73 4.96
N SER A 69 19.33 -4.76 5.87
CA SER A 69 19.12 -5.86 6.81
C SER A 69 18.50 -7.11 6.15
N CYS A 70 17.73 -6.92 5.07
CA CYS A 70 16.98 -7.97 4.41
C CYS A 70 17.23 -7.97 2.88
N PRO A 71 18.46 -8.25 2.41
CA PRO A 71 18.87 -8.02 1.02
C PRO A 71 18.13 -8.89 -0.01
N THR A 72 17.50 -9.99 0.42
CA THR A 72 16.70 -10.87 -0.45
C THR A 72 15.20 -10.57 -0.38
N ASN A 73 14.75 -9.65 0.49
CA ASN A 73 13.36 -9.23 0.65
C ASN A 73 13.23 -7.77 0.22
N LEU A 74 12.98 -7.54 -1.06
CA LEU A 74 13.02 -6.21 -1.69
C LEU A 74 11.76 -5.36 -1.46
N GLY A 75 10.86 -5.81 -0.59
CA GLY A 75 9.53 -5.22 -0.40
C GLY A 75 9.45 -4.36 0.85
N ASP A 76 8.92 -3.16 0.68
CA ASP A 76 8.77 -2.11 1.68
C ASP A 76 7.32 -1.58 1.71
N TRP A 77 6.38 -2.49 1.46
CA TRP A 77 4.97 -2.22 1.19
C TRP A 77 4.24 -1.37 2.24
N TYR A 78 4.60 -1.48 3.53
CA TYR A 78 4.01 -0.65 4.58
C TYR A 78 4.29 0.85 4.40
N PHE A 79 5.40 1.21 3.74
CA PHE A 79 5.85 2.60 3.60
C PHE A 79 5.68 3.12 2.18
N THR A 80 5.81 2.26 1.16
CA THR A 80 5.78 2.69 -0.24
C THR A 80 4.73 1.98 -1.10
N GLY A 81 3.97 1.05 -0.51
CA GLY A 81 3.01 0.20 -1.24
C GLY A 81 3.68 -0.81 -2.17
N ASN A 82 5.01 -0.91 -2.17
CA ASN A 82 5.77 -1.74 -3.08
C ASN A 82 5.77 -3.22 -2.65
N TYR A 83 5.05 -4.02 -3.41
CA TYR A 83 5.06 -5.48 -3.32
C TYR A 83 5.72 -6.03 -4.59
N PRO A 84 7.06 -6.23 -4.61
CA PRO A 84 7.85 -6.31 -5.84
C PRO A 84 7.84 -7.71 -6.48
N THR A 85 6.67 -8.32 -6.61
CA THR A 85 6.50 -9.60 -7.31
C THR A 85 5.28 -9.53 -8.23
N PRO A 86 5.26 -10.27 -9.36
CA PRO A 86 4.08 -10.31 -10.22
C PRO A 86 2.80 -10.75 -9.47
N GLY A 87 2.92 -11.76 -8.60
CA GLY A 87 1.82 -12.21 -7.74
C GLY A 87 1.38 -11.12 -6.76
N GLY A 88 2.34 -10.42 -6.16
CA GLY A 88 2.13 -9.26 -5.31
C GLY A 88 1.35 -8.14 -5.98
N ASN A 89 1.81 -7.70 -7.14
CA ASN A 89 1.16 -6.69 -7.98
C ASN A 89 -0.31 -7.03 -8.21
N ARG A 90 -0.58 -8.30 -8.59
CA ARG A 90 -1.95 -8.78 -8.81
C ARG A 90 -2.79 -8.67 -7.54
N VAL A 91 -2.27 -9.11 -6.39
CA VAL A 91 -2.99 -9.09 -5.11
C VAL A 91 -3.30 -7.67 -4.67
N VAL A 92 -2.31 -6.76 -4.67
CA VAL A 92 -2.50 -5.39 -4.20
C VAL A 92 -3.44 -4.60 -5.11
N ASN A 93 -3.32 -4.75 -6.44
CA ASN A 93 -4.24 -4.09 -7.37
C ASN A 93 -5.67 -4.62 -7.22
N LYS A 94 -5.85 -5.94 -7.03
CA LYS A 94 -7.17 -6.53 -6.81
C LYS A 94 -7.78 -6.11 -5.46
N ALA A 95 -6.97 -6.02 -4.41
CA ALA A 95 -7.42 -5.49 -3.12
C ALA A 95 -7.85 -4.02 -3.25
N PHE A 96 -7.11 -3.21 -4.01
CA PHE A 96 -7.50 -1.83 -4.29
C PHE A 96 -8.81 -1.73 -5.09
N MET A 97 -9.00 -2.58 -6.11
CA MET A 97 -10.27 -2.65 -6.82
C MET A 97 -11.43 -3.03 -5.90
N ASN A 98 -11.25 -4.04 -5.04
CA ASN A 98 -12.27 -4.46 -4.06
C ASN A 98 -12.64 -3.30 -3.12
N TYR A 99 -11.65 -2.53 -2.64
CA TYR A 99 -11.88 -1.35 -1.81
C TYR A 99 -12.73 -0.30 -2.54
N MET A 100 -12.38 0.04 -3.78
CA MET A 100 -13.11 1.02 -4.59
C MET A 100 -14.54 0.57 -4.92
N GLU A 101 -14.79 -0.74 -4.95
CA GLU A 101 -16.10 -1.34 -5.23
C GLU A 101 -16.91 -1.66 -3.96
N GLY A 102 -16.37 -1.38 -2.76
CA GLY A 102 -17.01 -1.71 -1.49
C GLY A 102 -17.14 -3.21 -1.22
N LYS A 103 -16.34 -4.06 -1.89
CA LYS A 103 -16.37 -5.52 -1.74
C LYS A 103 -15.47 -5.94 -0.59
N ASN A 104 -16.03 -6.63 0.40
CA ASN A 104 -15.27 -7.19 1.52
C ASN A 104 -14.71 -8.59 1.19
N HIS A 105 -13.96 -8.71 0.10
CA HIS A 105 -13.30 -9.94 -0.31
C HIS A 105 -11.78 -9.79 -0.26
N ARG A 106 -11.09 -10.87 0.09
CA ARG A 106 -9.62 -10.91 0.04
C ARG A 106 -9.15 -10.77 -1.41
N GLY A 107 -8.00 -10.10 -1.58
CA GLY A 107 -7.40 -9.85 -2.90
C GLY A 107 -6.73 -11.08 -3.53
N TYR A 108 -6.57 -12.17 -2.77
CA TYR A 108 -6.02 -13.45 -3.20
C TYR A 108 -7.10 -14.51 -3.37
#